data_AF-A0A8T4DJM4-F1
#
_entry.id   AF-A0A8T4DJM4-F1
#
_cell.length_a   1.000
_cell.length_b   1.000
_cell.length_c   1.000
_cell.angle_alpha   90.00
_cell.angle_beta   90.00
_cell.angle_gamma   90.00
#
_symmetry.space_group_name_H-M   'P 1'
#
loop_
_entity.id
_entity.type
_entity.pdbx_description
1 polymer ?
#
loop_
_entity_poly.entity_id
_entity_poly.type
_entity_poly.pdbx_seq_one_letter_code
_entity_poly.pdbx_strand_id
1 'polypeptide(L)'
;MSQRWGSGTVVIPAPIEVDELMRSVPRGRLTTINMIREALARKHNASIGCPMTTGIFAWIAAHAAEEALSEGRGGITPYWRTLKAGGYLNPKYPGGAELQSLRLEAEGFTILPSKGKKPPRVKDYELYLYQV
;
A
#
# COMPACT_ATOMS: atom_id res chain seq x y z
N MET A 1 -19.82 -17.27 -5.81
CA MET A 1 -19.05 -16.10 -5.33
C MET A 1 -20.01 -14.98 -5.01
N SER A 2 -19.80 -14.22 -3.92
CA SER A 2 -20.70 -13.12 -3.55
C SER A 2 -20.74 -12.09 -4.67
N GLN A 3 -21.93 -11.60 -5.05
CA GLN A 3 -22.11 -10.60 -6.12
C GLN A 3 -21.27 -9.31 -5.93
N ARG A 4 -20.75 -9.07 -4.72
CA ARG A 4 -19.95 -7.88 -4.40
C ARG A 4 -18.73 -7.70 -5.30
N TRP A 5 -18.10 -8.77 -5.79
CA TRP A 5 -16.79 -8.68 -6.46
C TRP A 5 -16.81 -9.17 -7.92
N GLY A 6 -18.00 -9.33 -8.51
CA GLY A 6 -18.19 -9.75 -9.90
C GLY A 6 -18.07 -11.26 -10.13
N SER A 7 -18.06 -11.63 -11.41
CA SER A 7 -17.74 -12.99 -11.91
C SER A 7 -16.27 -13.04 -12.36
N GLY A 8 -15.62 -14.20 -12.22
CA GLY A 8 -14.22 -14.37 -12.64
C GLY A 8 -13.36 -15.18 -11.65
N THR A 9 -12.04 -15.15 -11.84
CA THR A 9 -11.08 -15.78 -10.93
C THR A 9 -10.47 -14.76 -9.98
N VAL A 10 -10.18 -15.20 -8.76
CA VAL A 10 -9.56 -14.36 -7.73
C VAL A 10 -8.21 -14.96 -7.37
N VAL A 11 -7.13 -14.19 -7.58
CA VAL A 11 -5.83 -14.59 -7.04
C VAL A 11 -5.77 -14.25 -5.55
N ILE A 12 -5.43 -15.26 -4.75
CA ILE A 12 -4.98 -15.09 -3.37
C ILE A 12 -3.46 -14.98 -3.46
N PRO A 13 -2.87 -13.77 -3.37
CA PRO A 13 -1.43 -13.60 -3.54
C PRO A 13 -0.64 -14.27 -2.42
N ALA A 14 0.64 -14.56 -2.64
CA ALA A 14 1.53 -14.84 -1.52
C ALA A 14 1.94 -13.53 -0.80
N PRO A 15 2.20 -13.54 0.53
CA PRO A 15 2.63 -12.35 1.24
C PRO A 15 3.89 -11.70 0.65
N ILE A 16 4.84 -12.53 0.19
CA ILE A 16 6.09 -12.08 -0.42
C ILE A 16 5.86 -11.27 -1.71
N GLU A 17 4.86 -11.62 -2.51
CA GLU A 17 4.56 -10.88 -3.75
C GLU A 17 4.03 -9.48 -3.45
N VAL A 18 3.25 -9.34 -2.37
CA VAL A 18 2.79 -8.02 -1.92
C VAL A 18 3.97 -7.18 -1.42
N ASP A 19 4.86 -7.78 -0.64
CA ASP A 19 6.07 -7.11 -0.16
C ASP A 19 6.99 -6.67 -1.31
N GLU A 20 7.23 -7.52 -2.30
CA GLU A 20 8.02 -7.22 -3.50
C GLU A 20 7.45 -6.03 -4.28
N LEU A 21 6.13 -6.01 -4.50
CA LEU A 21 5.45 -4.90 -5.18
C LEU A 21 5.50 -3.60 -4.37
N MET A 22 5.49 -3.68 -3.03
CA MET A 22 5.68 -2.51 -2.18
C MET A 22 7.14 -2.02 -2.20
N ARG A 23 8.11 -2.93 -2.21
CA ARG A 23 9.56 -2.65 -2.30
C ARG A 23 9.95 -2.01 -3.62
N SER A 24 9.27 -2.33 -4.72
CA SER A 24 9.59 -1.81 -6.05
C SER A 24 9.28 -0.33 -6.23
N VAL A 25 8.48 0.28 -5.34
CA VAL A 25 8.08 1.69 -5.44
C VAL A 25 9.27 2.59 -5.07
N PRO A 26 9.83 3.38 -6.01
CA PRO A 26 11.00 4.21 -5.74
C PRO A 26 10.65 5.44 -4.88
N ARG A 27 11.68 6.09 -4.33
CA ARG A 27 11.52 7.34 -3.56
C ARG A 27 10.83 8.42 -4.39
N GLY A 28 9.91 9.16 -3.78
CA GLY A 28 9.14 10.21 -4.46
C GLY A 28 8.05 9.67 -5.39
N ARG A 29 7.79 8.35 -5.34
CA ARG A 29 6.65 7.72 -6.01
C ARG A 29 5.74 7.03 -5.00
N LEU A 30 4.51 6.79 -5.44
CA LEU A 30 3.44 6.19 -4.66
C LEU A 30 2.83 5.02 -5.41
N THR A 31 2.23 4.09 -4.68
CA THR A 31 1.30 3.12 -5.22
C THR A 31 0.03 3.13 -4.39
N THR A 32 -0.99 2.42 -4.86
CA THR A 32 -2.19 2.17 -4.07
C THR A 32 -2.42 0.68 -3.91
N ILE A 33 -3.19 0.31 -2.88
CA ILE A 33 -3.61 -1.08 -2.69
C ILE A 33 -4.34 -1.64 -3.92
N ASN A 34 -5.02 -0.80 -4.71
CA ASN A 34 -5.68 -1.23 -5.94
C ASN A 34 -4.67 -1.55 -7.04
N MET A 35 -3.62 -0.75 -7.20
CA MET A 35 -2.57 -1.01 -8.19
C MET A 35 -1.82 -2.31 -7.88
N ILE A 36 -1.54 -2.58 -6.60
CA ILE A 36 -0.96 -3.86 -6.17
C ILE A 36 -1.90 -5.03 -6.55
N ARG A 37 -3.21 -4.91 -6.29
CA ARG A 37 -4.19 -5.94 -6.67
C ARG A 37 -4.26 -6.17 -8.17
N GLU A 38 -4.19 -5.11 -8.96
CA GLU A 38 -4.19 -5.18 -10.43
C GLU A 38 -2.91 -5.83 -10.94
N ALA A 39 -1.75 -5.51 -10.37
CA ALA A 39 -0.47 -6.13 -10.71
C ALA A 39 -0.50 -7.64 -10.42
N LEU A 40 -1.00 -8.05 -9.25
CA LEU A 40 -1.17 -9.45 -8.89
C LEU A 40 -2.15 -10.19 -9.81
N ALA A 41 -3.28 -9.56 -10.15
CA ALA A 41 -4.25 -10.12 -11.08
C ALA A 41 -3.63 -10.37 -12.45
N ARG A 42 -2.89 -9.38 -13.00
CA ARG A 42 -2.17 -9.51 -14.27
C ARG A 42 -1.12 -10.62 -14.22
N LYS A 43 -0.31 -10.66 -13.16
CA LYS A 43 0.78 -11.65 -12.98
C LYS A 43 0.25 -13.09 -13.00
N HIS A 44 -0.92 -13.32 -12.42
CA HIS A 44 -1.52 -14.65 -12.28
C HIS A 44 -2.66 -14.95 -13.27
N ASN A 45 -2.83 -14.09 -14.29
CA ASN A 45 -3.91 -14.20 -15.27
C ASN A 45 -5.30 -14.40 -14.63
N ALA A 46 -5.54 -13.67 -13.53
CA ALA A 46 -6.78 -13.70 -12.77
C ALA A 46 -7.64 -12.46 -13.05
N SER A 47 -8.95 -12.57 -12.85
CA SER A 47 -9.85 -11.43 -13.05
C SER A 47 -9.61 -10.31 -12.03
N ILE A 48 -9.34 -10.66 -10.77
CA ILE A 48 -9.03 -9.70 -9.70
C ILE A 48 -8.00 -10.25 -8.70
N GLY A 49 -7.27 -9.35 -8.05
CA GLY A 49 -6.53 -9.64 -6.83
C GLY A 49 -7.42 -9.53 -5.60
N CYS A 50 -7.35 -10.53 -4.70
CA CYS A 50 -8.16 -10.58 -3.48
C CYS A 50 -7.90 -9.32 -2.60
N PRO A 51 -8.87 -8.41 -2.42
CA PRO A 51 -8.69 -7.21 -1.62
C PRO A 51 -8.45 -7.49 -0.14
N MET A 52 -9.01 -8.57 0.41
CA MET A 52 -8.82 -8.92 1.82
C MET A 52 -7.37 -9.31 2.09
N THR A 53 -6.86 -10.31 1.37
CA THR A 53 -5.51 -10.83 1.62
C THR A 53 -4.45 -9.83 1.17
N THR A 54 -4.65 -9.10 0.07
CA THR A 54 -3.71 -8.03 -0.32
C THR A 54 -3.58 -6.96 0.77
N GLY A 55 -4.70 -6.55 1.39
CA GLY A 55 -4.67 -5.61 2.51
C GLY A 55 -4.00 -6.18 3.77
N ILE A 56 -4.26 -7.44 4.10
CA ILE A 56 -3.61 -8.14 5.22
C ILE A 56 -2.11 -8.24 4.99
N PHE A 57 -1.66 -8.63 3.79
CA PHE A 57 -0.25 -8.80 3.50
C PHE A 57 0.50 -7.47 3.39
N ALA A 58 -0.13 -6.41 2.88
CA ALA A 58 0.44 -5.07 2.94
C ALA A 58 0.61 -4.58 4.40
N TRP A 59 -0.30 -4.97 5.29
CA TRP A 59 -0.17 -4.71 6.73
C TRP A 59 0.98 -5.51 7.35
N ILE A 60 1.10 -6.81 7.05
CA ILE A 60 2.20 -7.66 7.51
C ILE A 60 3.55 -7.10 7.03
N ALA A 61 3.67 -6.75 5.74
CA ALA A 61 4.88 -6.16 5.17
C ALA A 61 5.29 -4.85 5.88
N ALA A 62 4.31 -4.00 6.21
CA ALA A 62 4.57 -2.76 6.94
C ALA A 62 5.11 -3.03 8.36
N HIS A 63 4.50 -3.95 9.10
CA HIS A 63 4.95 -4.31 10.45
C HIS A 63 6.34 -4.98 10.43
N ALA A 64 6.56 -5.93 9.51
CA ALA A 64 7.86 -6.56 9.33
C ALA A 64 8.97 -5.54 8.97
N ALA A 65 8.64 -4.49 8.22
CA ALA A 65 9.58 -3.42 7.90
C ALA A 65 10.00 -2.61 9.13
N GLU A 66 9.06 -2.27 10.02
CA GLU A 66 9.40 -1.56 11.27
C GLU A 66 10.12 -2.45 12.29
N GLU A 67 9.75 -3.72 12.39
CA GLU A 67 10.50 -4.70 13.21
C GLU A 67 11.95 -4.79 12.75
N ALA A 68 12.17 -4.96 11.43
CA ALA A 68 13.52 -5.00 10.86
C ALA A 68 14.30 -3.69 11.13
N LEU A 69 13.63 -2.54 11.02
CA LEU A 69 14.25 -1.25 11.35
C LEU A 69 14.63 -1.15 12.83
N SER A 70 13.79 -1.66 13.74
CA SER A 70 14.05 -1.66 15.19
C SER A 70 15.27 -2.51 15.57
N GLU A 71 15.57 -3.54 14.77
CA GLU A 71 16.74 -4.39 14.90
C GLU A 71 17.99 -3.83 14.19
N GLY A 72 17.91 -2.61 13.64
CA GLY A 72 19.01 -1.99 12.91
C GLY A 72 19.23 -2.52 11.49
N ARG A 73 18.29 -3.31 10.95
CA ARG A 73 18.37 -3.80 9.56
C ARG A 73 17.94 -2.71 8.58
N GLY A 74 18.79 -2.45 7.58
CA GLY A 74 18.49 -1.53 6.47
C GLY A 74 17.68 -2.19 5.36
N GLY A 75 17.34 -1.40 4.33
CA GLY A 75 16.67 -1.94 3.13
C GLY A 75 15.26 -2.48 3.39
N ILE A 76 14.54 -1.88 4.34
CA ILE A 76 13.18 -2.26 4.69
C ILE A 76 12.19 -1.92 3.57
N THR A 77 11.02 -2.57 3.59
CA THR A 77 9.92 -2.25 2.68
C THR A 77 9.44 -0.81 2.93
N PRO A 78 9.40 0.07 1.90
CA PRO A 78 8.98 1.46 2.04
C PRO A 78 7.44 1.56 2.10
N TYR A 79 6.86 0.91 3.11
CA TYR A 79 5.42 0.69 3.21
C TYR A 79 4.59 1.99 3.20
N TRP A 80 5.18 3.10 3.64
CA TRP A 80 4.55 4.41 3.66
C TRP A 80 4.15 4.90 2.26
N ARG A 81 4.82 4.43 1.20
CA ARG A 81 4.50 4.75 -0.21
C ARG A 81 3.26 4.01 -0.74
N THR A 82 2.73 3.04 0.00
CA THR A 82 1.51 2.31 -0.35
C THR A 82 0.29 2.96 0.30
N LEU A 83 -0.55 3.57 -0.51
CA LEU A 83 -1.76 4.26 -0.05
C LEU A 83 -2.99 3.37 -0.18
N LYS A 84 -4.04 3.73 0.55
CA LYS A 84 -5.38 3.21 0.29
C LYS A 84 -5.94 3.84 -1.00
N ALA A 85 -7.04 3.27 -1.50
CA ALA A 85 -7.74 3.82 -2.66
C ALA A 85 -8.10 5.30 -2.44
N GLY A 86 -7.88 6.17 -3.44
CA GLY A 86 -8.15 7.61 -3.34
C GLY A 86 -7.07 8.42 -2.63
N GLY A 87 -5.85 7.87 -2.49
CA GLY A 87 -4.69 8.57 -1.93
C GLY A 87 -4.68 8.69 -0.41
N TYR A 88 -5.60 7.99 0.26
CA TYR A 88 -5.70 8.04 1.73
C TYR A 88 -4.59 7.23 2.40
N LEU A 89 -4.10 7.76 3.52
CA LEU A 89 -3.16 7.05 4.37
C LEU A 89 -3.85 5.87 5.06
N ASN A 90 -3.06 4.88 5.47
CA ASN A 90 -3.53 3.68 6.13
C ASN A 90 -3.33 3.77 7.65
N PRO A 91 -4.40 4.02 8.44
CA PRO A 91 -4.28 4.15 9.89
C PRO A 91 -3.88 2.84 10.60
N LYS A 92 -3.90 1.71 9.87
CA LYS A 92 -3.49 0.40 10.41
C LYS A 92 -2.00 0.14 10.27
N TYR A 93 -1.26 0.95 9.52
CA TYR A 93 0.19 0.80 9.44
C TYR A 93 0.86 1.12 10.78
N PRO A 94 2.09 0.65 11.00
CA PRO A 94 2.85 0.97 12.19
C PRO A 94 2.92 2.49 12.41
N GLY A 95 2.73 2.91 13.67
CA GLY A 95 2.66 4.33 14.04
C GLY A 95 1.46 5.09 13.47
N GLY A 96 0.49 4.39 12.85
CA GLY A 96 -0.73 4.96 12.31
C GLY A 96 -0.49 5.92 11.14
N ALA A 97 -1.49 6.77 10.89
CA ALA A 97 -1.42 7.77 9.83
C ALA A 97 -0.38 8.86 10.11
N GLU A 98 -0.01 9.08 11.37
CA GLU A 98 0.98 10.09 11.77
C GLU A 98 2.38 9.70 11.29
N LEU A 99 2.86 8.51 11.63
CA LEU A 99 4.17 8.05 11.17
C LEU A 99 4.22 7.92 9.65
N GLN A 100 3.14 7.45 9.02
CA GLN A 100 3.06 7.42 7.57
C GLN A 100 3.13 8.84 6.96
N SER A 101 2.48 9.84 7.57
CA SER A 101 2.55 11.24 7.12
C SER A 101 3.98 11.76 7.21
N LEU A 102 4.64 11.58 8.36
CA LEU A 102 6.03 12.03 8.56
C LEU A 102 6.99 11.45 7.51
N ARG A 103 6.88 10.15 7.22
CA ARG A 103 7.71 9.49 6.21
C ARG A 103 7.42 9.99 4.78
N LEU A 104 6.16 10.29 4.46
CA LEU A 104 5.77 10.85 3.18
C LEU A 104 6.21 12.32 3.04
N GLU A 105 6.06 13.13 4.07
CA GLU A 105 6.52 14.52 4.09
C GLU A 105 8.04 14.61 3.96
N ALA A 106 8.79 13.68 4.56
CA ALA A 106 10.24 13.55 4.38
C ALA A 106 10.64 13.20 2.93
N GLU A 107 9.72 12.71 2.11
CA GLU A 107 9.90 12.51 0.66
C GLU A 107 9.37 13.67 -0.19
N GLY A 108 8.84 14.73 0.43
CA GLY A 108 8.35 15.94 -0.25
C GLY A 108 6.86 15.90 -0.59
N PHE A 109 6.11 14.91 -0.11
CA PHE A 109 4.66 14.87 -0.34
C PHE A 109 3.93 15.85 0.59
N THR A 110 2.92 16.52 0.05
CA THR A 110 2.01 17.35 0.86
C THR A 110 0.85 16.50 1.37
N ILE A 111 0.66 16.47 2.68
CA ILE A 111 -0.46 15.75 3.31
C ILE A 111 -1.64 16.69 3.53
N LEU A 112 -2.80 16.30 3.01
CA LEU A 112 -4.07 16.94 3.33
C LEU A 112 -4.61 16.33 4.62
N PRO A 113 -5.01 17.15 5.61
CA PRO A 113 -5.45 16.67 6.91
C PRO A 113 -6.75 15.87 6.80
N SER A 114 -7.02 15.09 7.85
CA SER A 114 -8.27 14.34 8.01
C SER A 114 -9.49 15.25 7.86
N LYS A 115 -10.50 14.79 7.11
CA LYS A 115 -11.79 15.47 6.98
C LYS A 115 -12.90 14.55 7.50
N GLY A 116 -13.40 14.85 8.70
CA GLY A 116 -14.39 14.03 9.39
C GLY A 116 -13.84 12.63 9.71
N LYS A 117 -14.55 11.57 9.31
CA LYS A 117 -14.14 10.17 9.54
C LYS A 117 -13.07 9.66 8.57
N LYS A 118 -12.65 10.46 7.59
CA LYS A 118 -11.65 10.05 6.60
C LYS A 118 -10.23 10.35 7.11
N PRO A 119 -9.29 9.40 6.95
CA PRO A 119 -7.89 9.63 7.31
C PRO A 119 -7.27 10.72 6.43
N PRO A 120 -6.05 11.19 6.76
CA PRO A 120 -5.30 12.09 5.89
C PRO A 120 -5.08 11.49 4.50
N ARG A 121 -4.80 12.32 3.50
CA ARG A 121 -4.50 11.86 2.14
C ARG A 121 -3.35 12.65 1.54
N VAL A 122 -2.62 12.06 0.62
CA VAL A 122 -1.59 12.79 -0.15
C VAL A 122 -2.29 13.71 -1.16
N LYS A 123 -1.88 14.97 -1.24
CA LYS A 123 -2.34 15.94 -2.24
C LYS A 123 -1.84 15.51 -3.62
N ASP A 124 -2.73 15.54 -4.61
CA ASP A 124 -2.41 15.24 -6.02
C ASP A 124 -1.63 13.92 -6.19
N TYR A 125 -1.97 12.90 -5.39
CA TYR A 125 -1.24 11.64 -5.31
C TYR A 125 -1.15 10.92 -6.67
N GLU A 126 -2.13 11.16 -7.54
CA GLU A 126 -2.19 10.64 -8.91
C GLU A 126 -0.96 11.01 -9.75
N LEU A 127 -0.36 12.19 -9.52
CA LEU A 127 0.83 12.65 -10.24
C LEU A 127 2.09 11.83 -9.91
N TYR A 128 2.07 11.14 -8.77
CA TYR A 128 3.22 10.42 -8.24
C TYR A 128 3.07 8.90 -8.36
N LEU A 129 1.98 8.42 -8.95
CA LEU A 129 1.74 6.99 -9.08
C LEU A 129 2.86 6.31 -9.89
N TYR A 130 3.29 5.16 -9.40
CA TYR A 130 4.23 4.27 -10.05
C TYR A 130 3.54 2.94 -10.35
N GLN A 131 3.65 2.52 -11.60
CA GLN A 131 3.06 1.25 -12.04
C GLN A 131 3.87 0.10 -11.45
N VAL A 132 3.31 -0.52 -10.41
CA VAL A 132 3.81 -1.76 -9.80
C VAL A 132 3.42 -2.99 -10.60
#